data_AF-A0ABC8D9Z7-F1
#
_entry.id   AF-A0ABC8D9Z7-F1
#
_cell.length_a   1.000
_cell.length_b   1.000
_cell.length_c   1.000
_cell.angle_alpha   90.00
_cell.angle_beta   90.00
_cell.angle_gamma   90.00
#
_symmetry.space_group_name_H-M   'P 1'
#
loop_
_entity.id
_entity.type
_entity.pdbx_description
1 polymer ?
#
loop_
_entity_poly.entity_id
_entity_poly.type
_entity_poly.pdbx_seq_one_letter_code
_entity_poly.pdbx_strand_id
1 'polypeptide(L)' 'MRGLSEERQKSIRRGDIIIYYFGGTLINAKVIQAYEGGYLEVRHKDFPILNCLLGYRDEIKTSEVLGVVKHKGKRGKEDE' A
#
# COMPACT_ATOMS: atom_id res chain seq x y z
N MET A 1 -10.74 13.00 -4.70
CA MET A 1 -9.50 13.14 -3.92
C MET A 1 -8.33 13.26 -4.89
N ARG A 2 -7.35 14.13 -4.61
CA ARG A 2 -6.13 14.27 -5.41
C ARG A 2 -5.12 13.21 -4.95
N GLY A 3 -4.38 12.58 -5.87
CA GLY A 3 -3.35 11.60 -5.53
C GLY A 3 -2.22 12.19 -4.66
N LEU A 4 -1.36 11.34 -4.11
CA LEU A 4 -0.22 11.77 -3.29
C LEU A 4 0.76 12.68 -4.06
N SER A 5 1.43 13.60 -3.36
CA SER A 5 2.57 14.34 -3.92
C SER A 5 3.72 13.40 -4.25
N GLU A 6 4.59 13.76 -5.20
CA GLU A 6 5.72 12.90 -5.62
C GLU A 6 6.63 12.49 -4.46
N GLU A 7 6.87 13.40 -3.52
CA GLU A 7 7.66 13.12 -2.30
C GLU A 7 7.01 12.03 -1.44
N ARG A 8 5.67 12.07 -1.30
CA ARG A 8 4.92 11.08 -0.53
C ARG A 8 4.77 9.76 -1.29
N GLN A 9 4.78 9.79 -2.62
CA GLN A 9 4.83 8.56 -3.43
C GLN A 9 6.16 7.84 -3.24
N LYS A 10 7.27 8.58 -3.27
CA LYS A 10 8.63 8.04 -3.05
C LYS A 10 8.86 7.50 -1.64
N SER A 11 8.05 7.95 -0.66
CA SER A 11 8.17 7.49 0.73
C SER A 11 7.41 6.20 1.02
N ILE A 12 6.58 5.68 0.11
CA ILE A 12 5.85 4.42 0.29
C ILE A 12 6.83 3.24 0.34
N ARG A 13 6.68 2.38 1.35
CA ARG A 13 7.59 1.26 1.60
C ARG A 13 6.85 -0.05 1.82
N ARG A 14 7.58 -1.15 1.65
CA ARG A 14 7.10 -2.49 2.02
C ARG A 14 6.56 -2.51 3.44
N GLY A 15 5.34 -3.03 3.59
CA GLY A 15 4.66 -3.17 4.87
C GLY A 15 3.68 -2.05 5.21
N ASP A 16 3.70 -0.95 4.46
CA ASP A 16 2.74 0.14 4.61
C ASP A 16 1.33 -0.31 4.27
N ILE A 17 0.36 0.34 4.91
CA ILE A 17 -1.05 0.23 4.54
C ILE A 17 -1.39 1.49 3.77
N ILE A 18 -1.85 1.31 2.54
CA ILE A 18 -2.23 2.36 1.62
C ILE A 18 -3.71 2.26 1.26
N ILE A 19 -4.26 3.34 0.73
CA ILE A 19 -5.62 3.41 0.21
C ILE A 19 -5.62 3.86 -1.25
N TYR A 20 -6.38 3.16 -2.09
CA TYR A 20 -6.58 3.48 -3.50
C TYR A 20 -7.94 2.97 -3.98
N TYR A 21 -8.32 3.31 -5.21
CA TYR A 21 -9.55 2.82 -5.83
C TYR A 21 -9.31 1.49 -6.55
N PHE A 22 -10.14 0.50 -6.23
CA PHE A 22 -10.21 -0.77 -6.95
C PHE A 22 -11.67 -1.04 -7.34
N GLY A 23 -11.95 -1.18 -8.63
CA GLY A 23 -13.32 -1.43 -9.12
C GLY A 23 -14.35 -0.38 -8.67
N GLY A 24 -13.95 0.88 -8.50
CA GLY A 24 -14.82 1.96 -8.00
C GLY A 24 -14.99 2.02 -6.48
N THR A 25 -14.40 1.09 -5.74
CA THR A 25 -14.43 1.06 -4.27
C THR A 25 -13.09 1.49 -3.69
N LEU A 26 -13.13 2.23 -2.57
CA LEU A 26 -11.91 2.54 -1.81
C LEU A 26 -11.51 1.33 -0.98
N ILE A 27 -10.27 0.87 -1.15
CA ILE A 27 -9.78 -0.31 -0.46
C ILE A 27 -8.48 -0.01 0.27
N ASN A 28 -8.29 -0.67 1.41
CA ASN A 28 -7.03 -0.69 2.12
C ASN A 28 -6.20 -1.87 1.64
N ALA A 29 -4.97 -1.61 1.21
CA ALA A 29 -4.05 -2.65 0.80
C ALA A 29 -2.71 -2.53 1.52
N LYS A 30 -2.09 -3.67 1.79
CA LYS A 30 -0.75 -3.73 2.37
C LYS A 30 0.27 -3.85 1.25
N VAL A 31 1.27 -2.97 1.23
CA VAL A 31 2.38 -3.05 0.30
C VAL A 31 3.23 -4.28 0.64
N ILE A 32 3.37 -5.19 -0.32
CA ILE A 32 4.19 -6.39 -0.24
C ILE A 32 5.59 -6.09 -0.77
N GLN A 33 5.68 -5.31 -1.86
CA GLN A 33 6.91 -4.89 -2.49
C GLN A 33 6.73 -3.51 -3.14
N ALA A 34 7.80 -2.71 -3.15
CA ALA A 34 7.87 -1.43 -3.84
C ALA A 34 9.06 -1.48 -4.82
N TYR A 35 8.82 -1.12 -6.08
CA TYR A 35 9.80 -1.17 -7.16
C TYR A 35 10.30 0.23 -7.51
N GLU A 36 11.54 0.34 -7.99
CA GLU A 36 12.18 1.62 -8.33
C GLU A 36 11.43 2.41 -9.43
N GLY A 37 10.61 1.74 -10.24
CA GLY A 37 9.77 2.35 -11.29
C GLY A 37 8.45 2.99 -10.82
N GLY A 38 8.22 3.12 -9.50
CA GLY A 38 6.96 3.66 -8.97
C GLY A 38 5.79 2.68 -9.05
N TYR A 39 6.09 1.38 -9.08
CA TYR A 39 5.10 0.31 -8.98
C TYR A 39 5.12 -0.31 -7.59
N LEU A 40 3.96 -0.78 -7.15
CA LEU A 40 3.74 -1.42 -5.87
C LEU A 40 3.02 -2.73 -6.10
N GLU A 41 3.55 -3.80 -5.52
CA GLU A 41 2.81 -5.04 -5.35
C GLU A 41 2.08 -4.97 -4.01
N VAL A 42 0.77 -5.16 -4.02
CA VAL A 42 -0.09 -4.96 -2.85
C VAL A 42 -1.02 -6.13 -2.61
N ARG A 43 -1.41 -6.30 -1.35
CA ARG A 43 -2.39 -7.30 -0.91
C ARG A 43 -3.57 -6.61 -0.24
N HIS A 44 -4.76 -6.76 -0.80
CA HIS A 44 -5.98 -6.11 -0.30
C HIS A 44 -6.33 -6.64 1.09
N LYS A 45 -6.51 -5.79 2.09
CA LYS A 45 -6.92 -6.26 3.43
C LYS A 45 -8.40 -6.58 3.51
N ASP A 46 -9.20 -5.92 2.68
CA ASP A 46 -10.66 -5.98 2.74
C ASP A 46 -11.23 -7.23 2.04
N PHE A 47 -10.39 -7.98 1.31
CA PHE A 47 -10.77 -9.24 0.65
C PHE A 47 -9.97 -10.46 1.17
N PRO A 48 -10.21 -10.91 2.42
CA PRO A 48 -9.44 -11.98 3.03
C PRO A 48 -9.56 -13.33 2.30
N ILE A 49 -10.73 -13.61 1.69
CA ILE A 49 -11.00 -14.88 0.99
C ILE A 49 -10.14 -15.00 -0.27
N LEU A 50 -10.07 -13.94 -1.09
CA LEU A 50 -9.24 -13.91 -2.31
C LEU A 50 -7.75 -14.08 -1.99
N ASN A 51 -7.30 -13.48 -0.88
CA ASN A 51 -5.91 -13.65 -0.44
C ASN A 51 -5.61 -15.07 0.05
N CYS A 52 -6.53 -15.68 0.80
CA CYS A 52 -6.27 -16.98 1.43
C CYS A 52 -6.31 -18.12 0.42
N LEU A 53 -7.18 -18.03 -0.59
CA LEU A 53 -7.36 -19.11 -1.56
C LEU A 53 -6.47 -18.97 -2.79
N LEU A 54 -6.24 -17.74 -3.25
CA LEU A 54 -5.57 -17.49 -4.54
C LEU A 54 -4.23 -16.77 -4.37
N GLY A 55 -3.87 -16.39 -3.14
CA GLY A 55 -2.68 -15.56 -2.92
C GLY A 55 -2.73 -14.26 -3.70
N TYR A 56 -3.95 -13.72 -3.96
CA TYR A 56 -4.16 -12.61 -4.87
C TYR A 56 -3.28 -11.40 -4.50
N ARG A 57 -2.61 -10.87 -5.52
CA ARG A 57 -1.78 -9.67 -5.45
C ARG A 57 -2.17 -8.77 -6.60
N ASP A 58 -2.15 -7.48 -6.32
CA ASP A 58 -2.43 -6.46 -7.32
C ASP A 58 -1.16 -5.63 -7.53
N GLU A 59 -0.95 -5.18 -8.75
CA GLU A 59 0.15 -4.29 -9.11
C GLU A 59 -0.42 -2.93 -9.47
N ILE A 60 -0.01 -1.91 -8.73
CA ILE A 60 -0.52 -0.55 -8.89
C ILE A 60 0.63 0.45 -8.96
N LYS A 61 0.39 1.61 -9.55
CA LYS A 61 1.35 2.71 -9.52
C LYS A 61 1.25 3.51 -8.23
N THR A 62 2.37 4.04 -7.75
CA THR A 62 2.39 4.95 -6.59
C THR A 62 1.53 6.19 -6.82
N SER A 63 1.35 6.59 -8.08
CA SER A 63 0.47 7.71 -8.48
C SER A 63 -1.02 7.42 -8.27
N GLU A 64 -1.43 6.16 -8.23
CA GLU A 64 -2.81 5.74 -7.98
C GLU A 64 -3.12 5.70 -6.47
N VAL A 65 -2.09 5.80 -5.64
CA VAL A 65 -2.23 5.85 -4.19
C VAL A 65 -2.79 7.20 -3.77
N LEU A 66 -3.91 7.15 -3.05
CA LEU A 66 -4.60 8.32 -2.54
C LEU A 66 -4.06 8.72 -1.15
N GLY A 67 -3.56 7.73 -0.40
CA GLY A 67 -3.02 7.97 0.93
C GLY A 67 -2.27 6.76 1.51
N VAL A 68 -1.40 7.05 2.48
CA VAL A 68 -0.78 6.04 3.35
C VAL A 68 -1.49 6.11 4.70
N VAL A 69 -2.22 5.04 5.03
CA VAL A 69 -3.04 4.91 6.25
C VAL A 69 -2.18 4.56 7.46
N LYS A 70 -1.17 3.70 7.27
CA LYS A 70 -0.23 3.33 8.32
C LYS A 70 1.14 3.09 7.73
N HIS A 71 2.12 3.84 8.23
CA HIS A 71 3.52 3.59 7.90
C HIS A 71 4.08 2.54 8.86
N LYS A 72 4.71 1.49 8.36
CA LYS A 72 5.46 0.58 9.24
C LYS A 72 6.85 1.16 9.45
N GLY A 73 6.92 2.30 10.14
CA GLY A 73 8.18 2.82 10.66
C GLY A 73 8.84 1.77 11.54
N LYS A 74 10.17 1.66 11.48
CA LYS A 74 10.95 0.95 12.51
C LYS A 74 10.38 1.41 13.85
N ARG A 75 9.80 0.49 14.61
CA ARG A 75 9.53 0.69 16.03
C ARG A 75 10.90 1.01 16.61
N GLY A 76 11.17 2.29 16.86
CA GLY A 76 12.30 2.65 17.71
C GLY A 76 12.10 1.84 18.98
N LYS A 77 13.15 1.15 19.41
CA LYS A 77 13.25 0.81 20.81
C LYS A 77 13.13 2.14 21.55
N GLU A 78 11.99 2.36 22.21
CA GLU A 78 12.01 3.12 23.45
C GLU A 78 12.66 2.15 24.44
N ASP A 79 13.99 2.23 24.50
CA ASP A 79 14.74 1.78 25.65
C ASP A 79 14.56 2.88 26.71
N GLU A 80 13.75 2.62 27.73
CA GLU A 80 13.93 3.14 29.09
C GLU A 80 13.40 2.12 30.10
#